data_AF-A0A5J4LLI7-F1
#
_entry.id   AF-A0A5J4LLI7-F1
#
_cell.length_a   1.000
_cell.length_b   1.000
_cell.length_c   1.000
_cell.angle_alpha   90.00
_cell.angle_beta   90.00
_cell.angle_gamma   90.00
#
_symmetry.space_group_name_H-M   'P 1'
#
loop_
_entity.id
_entity.type
_entity.pdbx_description
1 polymer ?
#
loop_
_entity_poly.entity_id
_entity_poly.type
_entity_poly.pdbx_seq_one_letter_code
_entity_poly.pdbx_strand_id
1 'polypeptide(L)'
;MTTSPAAPSSASRPFAQQPAEAPEKPAVPVAGVLDIVNDRQETGFLRVEGCLASSGDVRVPAALIRTAGLRTGDLVVGTCARPRVLDQVASVNGRSPDAARGRPRFRDLTPLHPHRRMRLESAAGGLTARIVDLIAPVGKGQRGLIVAPPKTGKTVLLQQLAAAVAENHPAAHLMVVLIDERPEEVTDMRRSVRGEVLASTFDRPAKEHIALAELAVERAKRLVEDGQDVVILFDSLTRLCRAHNNAATSGGRTLSGGVDAAALLGPKKLFGAARSAEEGGSLTILATALVETGSRADDYFFEELKSTGNMELRLDRALAGKRLYPAVHITGSGTRREELLLPHAELTAVRRLRRALRTGDGQTNTESLLDKLRRTPDNATFLRQVQHTAPDG
;
A
#
# COMPACT_ATOMS: atom_id res chain seq x y z
N MET A 1 -99.22 -23.23 38.06
CA MET A 1 -98.01 -24.03 38.37
C MET A 1 -97.43 -24.40 37.01
N THR A 2 -96.26 -23.95 36.56
CA THR A 2 -94.96 -23.86 37.23
C THR A 2 -93.98 -23.10 36.32
N THR A 3 -93.30 -22.10 36.90
CA THR A 3 -91.90 -21.67 36.70
C THR A 3 -91.28 -21.57 35.29
N SER A 4 -90.91 -20.34 34.94
CA SER A 4 -89.87 -19.98 33.96
C SER A 4 -88.47 -20.49 34.38
N PRO A 5 -87.54 -20.68 33.43
CA PRO A 5 -86.18 -20.23 33.69
C PRO A 5 -85.49 -19.45 32.55
N ALA A 6 -84.52 -18.67 33.03
CA ALA A 6 -83.62 -17.69 32.44
C ALA A 6 -82.94 -18.01 31.09
N ALA A 7 -82.63 -16.92 30.37
CA ALA A 7 -81.80 -16.86 29.17
C ALA A 7 -80.31 -17.11 29.45
N PRO A 8 -79.54 -17.70 28.51
CA PRO A 8 -78.10 -17.84 28.64
C PRO A 8 -77.34 -16.57 28.23
N SER A 9 -76.43 -16.19 29.12
CA SER A 9 -75.40 -15.15 29.02
C SER A 9 -74.48 -15.30 27.80
N SER A 10 -74.21 -14.20 27.11
CA SER A 10 -73.23 -14.08 26.02
C SER A 10 -71.81 -14.33 26.52
N ALA A 11 -71.18 -15.41 26.06
CA ALA A 11 -69.77 -15.70 26.30
C ALA A 11 -68.88 -14.78 25.44
N SER A 12 -68.19 -13.85 26.10
CA SER A 12 -67.12 -13.03 25.53
C SER A 12 -65.91 -13.91 25.14
N ARG A 13 -65.55 -13.90 23.86
CA ARG A 13 -64.33 -14.55 23.35
C ARG A 13 -63.09 -13.85 23.92
N PRO A 14 -62.06 -14.59 24.39
CA PRO A 14 -60.81 -13.98 24.81
C PRO A 14 -60.09 -13.36 23.60
N PHE A 15 -59.69 -12.10 23.74
CA PHE A 15 -58.80 -11.41 22.80
C PHE A 15 -57.50 -12.22 22.66
N ALA A 16 -57.19 -12.65 21.45
CA ALA A 16 -55.88 -13.22 21.14
C ALA A 16 -54.82 -12.15 21.41
N GLN A 17 -53.96 -12.38 22.39
CA GLN A 17 -52.78 -11.56 22.63
C GLN A 17 -51.90 -11.61 21.38
N GLN A 18 -51.69 -10.46 20.74
CA GLN A 18 -50.62 -10.30 19.75
C GLN A 18 -49.29 -10.69 20.42
N PRO A 19 -48.44 -11.49 19.78
CA PRO A 19 -47.12 -11.77 20.32
C PRO A 19 -46.39 -10.44 20.48
N ALA A 20 -46.00 -10.12 21.72
CA ALA A 20 -45.21 -8.95 22.04
C ALA A 20 -43.96 -8.93 21.13
N GLU A 21 -43.78 -7.84 20.39
CA GLU A 21 -42.55 -7.59 19.64
C GLU A 21 -41.37 -7.77 20.59
N ALA A 22 -40.49 -8.71 20.27
CA ALA A 22 -39.26 -8.91 21.01
C ALA A 22 -38.49 -7.58 21.01
N PRO A 23 -37.85 -7.18 22.13
CA PRO A 23 -37.13 -5.91 22.20
C PRO A 23 -36.10 -5.85 21.07
N GLU A 24 -36.24 -4.85 20.21
CA GLU A 24 -35.33 -4.59 19.10
C GLU A 24 -33.92 -4.43 19.67
N LYS A 25 -33.05 -5.41 19.43
CA LYS A 25 -31.66 -5.30 19.89
C LYS A 25 -31.02 -4.11 19.18
N PRO A 26 -30.35 -3.20 19.90
CA PRO A 26 -29.75 -2.04 19.27
C PRO A 26 -28.72 -2.48 18.24
N ALA A 27 -28.85 -1.95 17.03
CA ALA A 27 -27.97 -2.28 15.92
C ALA A 27 -26.52 -1.86 16.26
N VAL A 28 -25.58 -2.80 16.17
CA VAL A 28 -24.19 -2.55 16.55
C VAL A 28 -23.42 -1.99 15.35
N PRO A 29 -22.78 -0.81 15.44
CA PRO A 29 -22.00 -0.26 14.34
C PRO A 29 -20.74 -1.11 14.09
N VAL A 30 -20.39 -1.26 12.81
CA VAL A 30 -19.17 -1.97 12.38
C VAL A 30 -18.51 -1.22 11.22
N ALA A 31 -17.18 -1.26 11.18
CA ALA A 31 -16.38 -0.83 10.05
C ALA A 31 -15.31 -1.89 9.75
N GLY A 32 -15.08 -2.17 8.47
CA GLY A 32 -14.02 -3.10 8.07
C GLY A 32 -13.80 -3.12 6.56
N VAL A 33 -12.71 -3.75 6.14
CA VAL A 33 -12.37 -3.90 4.71
C VAL A 33 -13.00 -5.19 4.20
N LEU A 34 -13.80 -5.08 3.14
CA LEU A 34 -14.49 -6.23 2.55
C LEU A 34 -13.51 -7.17 1.85
N ASP A 35 -13.56 -8.44 2.22
CA ASP A 35 -12.85 -9.54 1.58
C ASP A 35 -13.85 -10.58 1.06
N ILE A 36 -13.91 -10.78 -0.25
CA ILE A 36 -14.81 -11.74 -0.90
C ILE A 36 -14.00 -13.02 -1.17
N VAL A 37 -14.27 -14.07 -0.40
CA VAL A 37 -13.45 -15.31 -0.37
C VAL A 37 -13.80 -16.24 -1.55
N ASN A 38 -14.98 -16.09 -2.14
CA ASN A 38 -15.41 -16.91 -3.27
C ASN A 38 -16.32 -16.11 -4.21
N ASP A 39 -15.80 -15.68 -5.36
CA ASP A 39 -16.55 -14.95 -6.38
C ASP A 39 -17.80 -15.69 -6.88
N ARG A 40 -17.86 -17.02 -6.75
CA ARG A 40 -19.02 -17.83 -7.19
C ARG A 40 -20.12 -17.95 -6.14
N GLN A 41 -19.78 -17.89 -4.86
CA GLN A 41 -20.74 -18.00 -3.75
C GLN A 41 -20.99 -16.64 -3.07
N GLU A 42 -20.26 -15.60 -3.48
CA GLU A 42 -20.34 -14.20 -3.02
C GLU A 42 -20.49 -14.07 -1.50
N THR A 43 -19.80 -14.94 -0.74
CA THR A 43 -19.73 -14.78 0.71
C THR A 43 -18.53 -13.91 1.03
N GLY A 44 -18.81 -12.72 1.57
CA GLY A 44 -17.80 -11.77 1.99
C GLY A 44 -17.66 -11.67 3.50
N PHE A 45 -16.53 -11.19 3.95
CA PHE A 45 -16.24 -10.87 5.35
C PHE A 45 -15.67 -9.46 5.43
N LEU A 46 -16.16 -8.65 6.37
CA LEU A 46 -15.49 -7.42 6.77
C LEU A 46 -14.35 -7.80 7.70
N ARG A 47 -13.11 -7.60 7.24
CA ARG A 47 -11.91 -7.72 8.06
C ARG A 47 -11.82 -6.49 8.95
N VAL A 48 -12.09 -6.68 10.24
CA VAL A 48 -12.15 -5.59 11.23
C VAL A 48 -10.79 -5.30 11.88
N GLU A 49 -9.89 -6.29 11.88
CA GLU A 49 -8.56 -6.20 12.48
C GLU A 49 -7.46 -6.28 11.40
N GLY A 50 -7.17 -5.15 10.78
CA GLY A 50 -5.96 -4.99 9.97
C GLY A 50 -5.88 -5.89 8.74
N CYS A 51 -7.00 -6.12 8.04
CA CYS A 51 -7.07 -6.87 6.78
C CYS A 51 -6.68 -8.37 6.89
N LEU A 52 -6.60 -8.92 8.10
CA LEU A 52 -6.44 -10.36 8.33
C LEU A 52 -7.75 -10.98 8.81
N ALA A 53 -7.88 -12.28 8.57
CA ALA A 53 -9.01 -13.04 9.10
C ALA A 53 -8.94 -13.07 10.63
N SER A 54 -10.04 -12.68 11.27
CA SER A 54 -10.14 -12.63 12.73
C SER A 54 -11.46 -13.25 13.19
N SER A 55 -11.52 -13.64 14.47
CA SER A 55 -12.78 -14.09 15.06
C SER A 55 -13.82 -12.97 15.13
N GLY A 56 -13.41 -11.70 15.06
CA GLY A 56 -14.27 -10.52 15.08
C GLY A 56 -14.91 -10.19 13.73
N ASP A 57 -14.54 -10.87 12.65
CA ASP A 57 -14.99 -10.54 11.31
C ASP A 57 -16.51 -10.66 11.16
N VAL A 58 -17.07 -9.74 10.36
CA VAL A 58 -18.51 -9.66 10.12
C VAL A 58 -18.83 -10.23 8.75
N ARG A 59 -19.71 -11.23 8.71
CA ARG A 59 -20.18 -11.81 7.46
C ARG A 59 -21.03 -10.80 6.70
N VAL A 60 -20.76 -10.65 5.41
CA VAL A 60 -21.55 -9.83 4.50
C VAL A 60 -22.37 -10.75 3.58
N PRO A 61 -23.72 -10.68 3.65
CA PRO A 61 -24.57 -11.47 2.76
C PRO A 61 -24.37 -11.10 1.29
N ALA A 62 -24.37 -12.11 0.40
CA ALA A 62 -24.24 -11.92 -1.04
C ALA A 62 -25.26 -10.93 -1.62
N ALA A 63 -26.49 -10.96 -1.11
CA ALA A 63 -27.53 -10.01 -1.52
C ALA A 63 -27.11 -8.56 -1.25
N LEU A 64 -26.49 -8.28 -0.10
CA LEU A 64 -26.03 -6.94 0.27
C LEU A 64 -24.80 -6.51 -0.54
N ILE A 65 -23.90 -7.44 -0.86
CA ILE A 65 -22.76 -7.20 -1.76
C ILE A 65 -23.27 -6.75 -3.13
N ARG A 66 -24.22 -7.51 -3.72
CA ARG A 66 -24.78 -7.20 -5.03
C ARG A 66 -25.58 -5.91 -5.02
N THR A 67 -26.49 -5.74 -4.05
CA THR A 67 -27.33 -4.53 -4.00
C THR A 67 -26.45 -3.31 -3.77
N ALA A 68 -25.55 -3.27 -2.80
CA ALA A 68 -24.70 -2.10 -2.56
C ALA A 68 -23.52 -1.95 -3.55
N GLY A 69 -23.35 -2.86 -4.51
CA GLY A 69 -22.27 -2.81 -5.51
C GLY A 69 -20.88 -2.92 -4.91
N LEU A 70 -20.74 -3.67 -3.82
CA LEU A 70 -19.49 -3.80 -3.07
C LEU A 70 -18.48 -4.67 -3.82
N ARG A 71 -17.20 -4.37 -3.66
CA ARG A 71 -16.07 -5.11 -4.23
C ARG A 71 -15.01 -5.33 -3.16
N THR A 72 -14.21 -6.40 -3.30
CA THR A 72 -13.06 -6.66 -2.42
C THR A 72 -12.20 -5.40 -2.26
N GLY A 73 -11.76 -5.10 -1.05
CA GLY A 73 -11.00 -3.90 -0.70
C GLY A 73 -11.85 -2.68 -0.28
N ASP A 74 -13.17 -2.71 -0.47
CA ASP A 74 -14.02 -1.61 -0.02
C ASP A 74 -14.01 -1.46 1.50
N LEU A 75 -13.83 -0.23 1.99
CA LEU A 75 -14.08 0.11 3.39
C LEU A 75 -15.57 0.27 3.58
N VAL A 76 -16.19 -0.66 4.29
CA VAL A 76 -17.63 -0.67 4.52
C VAL A 76 -17.88 -0.28 5.96
N VAL A 77 -18.73 0.74 6.16
CA VAL A 77 -19.27 1.12 7.46
C VAL A 77 -20.77 0.81 7.44
N GLY A 78 -21.27 0.19 8.50
CA GLY A 78 -22.66 -0.24 8.57
C GLY A 78 -23.06 -0.70 9.96
N THR A 79 -24.17 -1.42 10.04
CA THR A 79 -24.74 -1.91 11.30
C THR A 79 -25.04 -3.40 11.24
N CYS A 80 -24.97 -4.06 12.40
CA CYS A 80 -25.29 -5.47 12.58
C CYS A 80 -26.54 -5.60 13.44
N ALA A 81 -27.64 -6.11 12.87
CA ALA A 81 -28.85 -6.48 13.62
C ALA A 81 -28.73 -7.88 14.25
N ARG A 82 -27.91 -8.75 13.65
CA ARG A 82 -27.55 -10.07 14.18
C ARG A 82 -26.07 -10.12 14.51
N PRO A 83 -25.64 -10.91 15.51
CA PRO A 83 -24.23 -11.03 15.85
C PRO A 83 -23.39 -11.38 14.62
N ARG A 84 -22.41 -10.52 14.29
CA ARG A 84 -21.44 -10.70 13.20
C ARG A 84 -22.04 -10.93 11.81
N VAL A 85 -23.22 -10.38 11.54
CA VAL A 85 -23.79 -10.35 10.19
C VAL A 85 -24.20 -8.92 9.86
N LEU A 86 -23.64 -8.39 8.77
CA LEU A 86 -23.95 -7.04 8.29
C LEU A 86 -25.40 -6.98 7.82
N ASP A 87 -26.13 -6.00 8.32
CA ASP A 87 -27.54 -5.78 8.02
C ASP A 87 -27.73 -4.62 7.04
N GLN A 88 -27.13 -3.47 7.34
CA GLN A 88 -27.21 -2.27 6.52
C GLN A 88 -25.83 -1.68 6.23
N VAL A 89 -25.66 -1.13 5.03
CA VAL A 89 -24.46 -0.36 4.64
C VAL A 89 -24.77 1.13 4.79
N ALA A 90 -24.03 1.80 5.67
CA ALA A 90 -24.13 3.24 5.86
C ALA A 90 -23.22 4.00 4.89
N SER A 91 -21.98 3.54 4.68
CA SER A 91 -21.07 4.14 3.70
C SER A 91 -20.06 3.14 3.13
N VAL A 92 -19.54 3.47 1.96
CA VAL A 92 -18.50 2.73 1.24
C VAL A 92 -17.38 3.73 0.90
N ASN A 93 -16.17 3.51 1.42
CA ASN A 93 -15.04 4.44 1.30
C ASN A 93 -15.37 5.90 1.69
N GLY A 94 -16.23 6.07 2.70
CA GLY A 94 -16.70 7.39 3.15
C GLY A 94 -17.73 8.05 2.23
N ARG A 95 -18.22 7.37 1.20
CA ARG A 95 -19.28 7.82 0.29
C ARG A 95 -20.59 7.09 0.57
N SER A 96 -21.71 7.67 0.13
CA SER A 96 -22.99 6.94 0.17
C SER A 96 -22.93 5.71 -0.74
N PRO A 97 -23.66 4.63 -0.41
CA PRO A 97 -23.67 3.42 -1.23
C PRO A 97 -24.04 3.66 -2.69
N ASP A 98 -25.00 4.56 -2.95
CA ASP A 98 -25.43 4.89 -4.32
C ASP A 98 -24.33 5.60 -5.12
N ALA A 99 -23.58 6.52 -4.50
CA ALA A 99 -22.45 7.16 -5.16
C ALA A 99 -21.31 6.16 -5.46
N ALA A 100 -21.08 5.19 -4.56
CA ALA A 100 -20.05 4.17 -4.72
C ALA A 100 -20.34 3.17 -5.86
N ARG A 101 -21.61 3.00 -6.26
CA ARG A 101 -21.98 2.12 -7.40
C ARG A 101 -21.52 2.66 -8.75
N GLY A 102 -21.47 3.99 -8.92
CA GLY A 102 -21.18 4.63 -10.19
C GLY A 102 -19.70 4.78 -10.54
N ARG A 103 -18.79 4.44 -9.62
CA ARG A 103 -17.35 4.62 -9.83
C ARG A 103 -16.79 3.62 -10.87
N PRO A 104 -15.78 4.01 -11.67
CA PRO A 104 -15.17 3.13 -12.66
C PRO A 104 -14.48 1.92 -12.01
N ARG A 105 -14.15 0.91 -12.81
CA ARG A 105 -13.28 -0.19 -12.36
C ARG A 105 -11.84 0.15 -12.66
N PHE A 106 -10.95 -0.15 -11.73
CA PHE A 106 -9.52 0.14 -11.82
C PHE A 106 -8.86 -0.42 -13.08
N ARG A 107 -9.33 -1.59 -13.53
CA ARG A 107 -8.83 -2.24 -14.75
C ARG A 107 -9.22 -1.50 -16.04
N ASP A 108 -10.28 -0.69 -15.98
CA ASP A 108 -10.83 0.04 -17.12
C ASP A 108 -10.28 1.48 -17.18
N LEU A 109 -9.51 1.92 -16.16
CA LEU A 109 -8.83 3.22 -16.14
C LEU A 109 -7.61 3.23 -17.07
N THR A 110 -7.41 4.34 -17.79
CA THR A 110 -6.31 4.52 -18.73
C THR A 110 -4.98 4.74 -17.98
N PRO A 111 -3.99 3.83 -18.10
CA PRO A 111 -2.72 3.96 -17.40
C PRO A 111 -1.80 4.99 -18.08
N LEU A 112 -1.28 5.94 -17.32
CA LEU A 112 -0.31 6.94 -17.78
C LEU A 112 1.04 6.81 -17.07
N HIS A 113 2.08 7.34 -17.71
CA HIS A 113 3.34 7.62 -17.01
C HIS A 113 3.09 8.68 -15.91
N PRO A 114 3.77 8.56 -14.75
CA PRO A 114 3.75 9.61 -13.75
C PRO A 114 4.28 10.92 -14.33
N HIS A 115 3.47 11.98 -14.21
CA HIS A 115 3.82 13.34 -14.66
C HIS A 115 3.58 14.38 -13.55
N ARG A 116 2.95 13.98 -12.44
CA ARG A 116 2.80 14.80 -11.23
C ARG A 116 3.85 14.35 -10.22
N ARG A 117 4.87 15.17 -9.98
CA ARG A 117 5.95 14.88 -9.03
C ARG A 117 5.43 14.86 -7.59
N MET A 118 5.87 13.85 -6.83
CA MET A 118 5.79 13.83 -5.37
C MET A 118 7.10 14.36 -4.79
N ARG A 119 7.17 15.66 -4.48
CA ARG A 119 8.33 16.24 -3.81
C ARG A 119 8.39 15.73 -2.37
N LEU A 120 9.54 15.20 -1.96
CA LEU A 120 9.74 14.55 -0.66
C LEU A 120 10.53 15.44 0.30
N GLU A 121 11.42 16.28 -0.21
CA GLU A 121 12.15 17.27 0.58
C GLU A 121 11.17 18.16 1.35
N SER A 122 11.42 18.32 2.65
CA SER A 122 10.73 19.26 3.53
C SER A 122 11.75 19.99 4.39
N ALA A 123 11.36 21.13 4.98
CA ALA A 123 12.27 21.95 5.80
C ALA A 123 12.67 21.23 7.10
N ALA A 124 11.77 20.44 7.68
CA ALA A 124 12.06 19.57 8.82
C ALA A 124 12.70 18.23 8.40
N GLY A 125 12.79 17.98 7.09
CA GLY A 125 13.22 16.72 6.50
C GLY A 125 14.73 16.50 6.56
N GLY A 126 15.12 15.23 6.71
CA GLY A 126 16.52 14.82 6.64
C GLY A 126 17.06 14.73 5.21
N LEU A 127 18.34 14.38 5.10
CA LEU A 127 19.05 14.22 3.81
C LEU A 127 18.44 13.16 2.88
N THR A 128 17.74 12.16 3.43
CA THR A 128 17.14 11.06 2.66
C THR A 128 16.16 11.56 1.62
N ALA A 129 15.18 12.36 2.02
CA ALA A 129 14.17 12.89 1.10
C ALA A 129 14.82 13.77 0.02
N ARG A 130 15.79 14.60 0.41
CA ARG A 130 16.57 15.46 -0.49
C ARG A 130 17.34 14.66 -1.53
N ILE A 131 18.02 13.59 -1.12
CA ILE A 131 18.77 12.72 -2.03
C ILE A 131 17.84 11.97 -2.96
N VAL A 132 16.71 11.44 -2.47
CA VAL A 132 15.73 10.76 -3.34
C VAL A 132 15.20 11.73 -4.40
N ASP A 133 14.85 12.95 -4.01
CA ASP A 133 14.38 13.99 -4.95
C ASP A 133 15.40 14.33 -6.05
N LEU A 134 16.71 14.31 -5.74
CA LEU A 134 17.77 14.60 -6.70
C LEU A 134 18.14 13.40 -7.58
N ILE A 135 18.15 12.19 -7.01
CA ILE A 135 18.74 11.00 -7.67
C ILE A 135 17.67 10.10 -8.29
N ALA A 136 16.51 9.95 -7.65
CA ALA A 136 15.44 9.08 -8.09
C ALA A 136 14.06 9.70 -7.77
N PRO A 137 13.68 10.78 -8.48
CA PRO A 137 12.46 11.53 -8.20
C PRO A 137 11.21 10.64 -8.31
N VAL A 138 10.29 10.78 -7.37
CA VAL A 138 9.07 9.96 -7.30
C VAL A 138 7.89 10.72 -7.90
N GLY A 139 7.10 10.07 -8.75
CA GLY A 139 5.84 10.59 -9.27
C GLY A 139 4.60 9.94 -8.64
N LYS A 140 3.45 10.60 -8.76
CA LYS A 140 2.13 10.04 -8.47
C LYS A 140 1.80 8.93 -9.48
N GLY A 141 1.79 7.68 -9.02
CA GLY A 141 1.70 6.48 -9.86
C GLY A 141 3.02 5.73 -10.06
N GLN A 142 4.08 6.05 -9.31
CA GLN A 142 5.39 5.43 -9.47
C GLN A 142 5.38 3.95 -9.07
N ARG A 143 6.13 3.12 -9.82
CA ARG A 143 6.50 1.74 -9.45
C ARG A 143 7.99 1.72 -9.08
N GLY A 144 8.28 2.04 -7.82
CA GLY A 144 9.65 2.15 -7.32
C GLY A 144 10.10 0.90 -6.58
N LEU A 145 11.33 0.47 -6.87
CA LEU A 145 12.03 -0.56 -6.09
C LEU A 145 13.12 0.10 -5.23
N ILE A 146 13.07 -0.14 -3.93
CA ILE A 146 14.13 0.19 -2.99
C ILE A 146 14.97 -1.08 -2.82
N VAL A 147 16.10 -1.14 -3.53
CA VAL A 147 16.98 -2.29 -3.58
C VAL A 147 17.93 -2.20 -2.39
N ALA A 148 17.75 -3.07 -1.40
CA ALA A 148 18.41 -2.93 -0.11
C ALA A 148 19.06 -4.24 0.33
N PRO A 149 20.41 -4.28 0.43
CA PRO A 149 21.07 -5.32 1.20
C PRO A 149 20.65 -5.28 2.67
N PRO A 150 20.75 -6.39 3.42
CA PRO A 150 20.54 -6.39 4.87
C PRO A 150 21.41 -5.35 5.57
N LYS A 151 20.87 -4.72 6.64
CA LYS A 151 21.56 -3.75 7.51
C LYS A 151 22.00 -2.43 6.83
N THR A 152 21.34 -2.02 5.75
CA THR A 152 21.65 -0.76 5.04
C THR A 152 20.80 0.45 5.45
N GLY A 153 19.90 0.29 6.43
CA GLY A 153 19.02 1.37 6.89
C GLY A 153 17.66 1.44 6.17
N LYS A 154 17.24 0.35 5.50
CA LYS A 154 15.92 0.18 4.84
C LYS A 154 14.75 0.73 5.67
N THR A 155 14.62 0.30 6.92
CA THR A 155 13.49 0.65 7.79
C THR A 155 13.44 2.15 8.08
N VAL A 156 14.58 2.75 8.43
CA VAL A 156 14.70 4.20 8.68
C VAL A 156 14.38 4.99 7.41
N LEU A 157 14.85 4.52 6.26
CA LEU A 157 14.53 5.14 4.98
C LEU A 157 13.03 5.11 4.69
N LEU A 158 12.35 3.97 4.89
CA LEU A 158 10.90 3.88 4.72
C LEU A 158 10.13 4.81 5.67
N GLN A 159 10.53 4.90 6.93
CA GLN A 159 9.93 5.83 7.90
C GLN A 159 10.09 7.29 7.46
N GLN A 160 11.26 7.66 6.95
CA GLN A 160 11.52 9.02 6.45
C GLN A 160 10.73 9.32 5.18
N LEU A 161 10.57 8.35 4.27
CA LEU A 161 9.69 8.49 3.11
C LEU A 161 8.22 8.63 3.54
N ALA A 162 7.77 7.86 4.52
CA ALA A 162 6.42 7.94 5.06
C ALA A 162 6.14 9.32 5.66
N ALA A 163 7.05 9.83 6.48
CA ALA A 163 6.96 11.16 7.07
C ALA A 163 6.93 12.25 6.00
N ALA A 164 7.81 12.18 5.01
CA ALA A 164 7.85 13.12 3.88
C ALA A 164 6.55 13.13 3.07
N VAL A 165 5.97 11.95 2.80
CA VAL A 165 4.67 11.86 2.09
C VAL A 165 3.55 12.44 2.94
N ALA A 166 3.49 12.12 4.24
CA ALA A 166 2.45 12.63 5.13
C ALA A 166 2.53 14.15 5.32
N GLU A 167 3.73 14.73 5.33
CA GLU A 167 3.95 16.17 5.45
C GLU A 167 3.63 16.91 4.14
N ASN A 168 4.20 16.46 3.02
CA ASN A 168 4.14 17.20 1.74
C ASN A 168 2.91 16.86 0.89
N HIS A 169 2.29 15.69 1.12
CA HIS A 169 1.14 15.20 0.36
C HIS A 169 0.03 14.72 1.31
N PRO A 170 -0.49 15.58 2.21
CA PRO A 170 -1.47 15.16 3.23
C PRO A 170 -2.82 14.68 2.66
N ALA A 171 -3.12 15.02 1.41
CA ALA A 171 -4.30 14.52 0.69
C ALA A 171 -4.10 13.10 0.11
N ALA A 172 -2.86 12.60 0.05
CA ALA A 172 -2.58 11.26 -0.41
C ALA A 172 -2.86 10.24 0.70
N HIS A 173 -3.51 9.13 0.36
CA HIS A 173 -3.76 8.04 1.30
C HIS A 173 -2.48 7.20 1.46
N LEU A 174 -1.79 7.34 2.59
CA LEU A 174 -0.56 6.62 2.89
C LEU A 174 -0.86 5.27 3.56
N MET A 175 -0.40 4.20 2.94
CA MET A 175 -0.45 2.83 3.44
C MET A 175 0.98 2.29 3.60
N VAL A 176 1.25 1.62 4.71
CA VAL A 176 2.47 0.83 4.91
C VAL A 176 2.08 -0.63 5.05
N VAL A 177 2.62 -1.48 4.20
CA VAL A 177 2.33 -2.93 4.19
C VAL A 177 3.59 -3.69 4.55
N LEU A 178 3.56 -4.38 5.68
CA LEU A 178 4.68 -5.13 6.23
C LEU A 178 4.40 -6.63 6.16
N ILE A 179 5.26 -7.38 5.47
CA ILE A 179 5.12 -8.82 5.23
C ILE A 179 6.32 -9.55 5.81
N ASP A 180 6.06 -10.55 6.65
CA ASP A 180 7.06 -11.46 7.21
C ASP A 180 8.20 -10.70 7.93
N GLU A 181 7.83 -9.61 8.60
CA GLU A 181 8.75 -8.77 9.39
C GLU A 181 8.56 -9.01 10.89
N ARG A 182 9.51 -8.52 11.68
CA ARG A 182 9.50 -8.74 13.13
C ARG A 182 8.43 -7.89 13.85
N PRO A 183 7.75 -8.43 14.88
CA PRO A 183 6.72 -7.69 15.63
C PRO A 183 7.18 -6.34 16.20
N GLU A 184 8.42 -6.25 16.66
CA GLU A 184 9.00 -5.00 17.17
C GLU A 184 9.16 -3.94 16.07
N GLU A 185 9.53 -4.34 14.85
CA GLU A 185 9.64 -3.43 13.70
C GLU A 185 8.26 -2.96 13.22
N VAL A 186 7.26 -3.84 13.28
CA VAL A 186 5.85 -3.47 13.02
C VAL A 186 5.35 -2.44 14.04
N THR A 187 5.67 -2.63 15.31
CA THR A 187 5.28 -1.72 16.38
C THR A 187 5.93 -0.35 16.21
N ASP A 188 7.22 -0.34 15.88
CA ASP A 188 7.96 0.90 15.61
C ASP A 188 7.37 1.67 14.42
N MET A 189 7.04 0.97 13.33
CA MET A 189 6.40 1.58 12.16
C MET A 189 5.02 2.18 12.49
N ARG A 190 4.20 1.47 13.27
CA ARG A 190 2.88 1.96 13.72
C ARG A 190 2.94 3.23 14.56
N ARG A 191 4.00 3.38 15.37
CA ARG A 191 4.20 4.56 16.21
C ARG A 191 4.77 5.75 15.45
N SER A 192 5.55 5.47 14.41
CA SER A 192 6.30 6.49 13.67
C SER A 192 5.54 7.05 12.46
N VAL A 193 4.68 6.26 11.82
CA VAL A 193 4.01 6.65 10.58
C VAL A 193 2.59 7.17 10.82
N ARG A 194 2.32 8.36 10.26
CA ARG A 194 0.96 8.92 10.16
C ARG A 194 0.28 8.39 8.91
N GLY A 195 -0.26 7.18 9.00
CA GLY A 195 -0.92 6.49 7.90
C GLY A 195 -1.47 5.14 8.32
N GLU A 196 -2.05 4.42 7.37
CA GLU A 196 -2.58 3.08 7.61
C GLU A 196 -1.44 2.05 7.61
N VAL A 197 -1.23 1.31 8.70
CA VAL A 197 -0.19 0.28 8.79
C VAL A 197 -0.80 -1.12 8.86
N LEU A 198 -0.68 -1.87 7.77
CA LEU A 198 -1.13 -3.25 7.61
C LEU A 198 0.09 -4.17 7.74
N ALA A 199 -0.02 -5.23 8.55
CA ALA A 199 1.13 -6.09 8.81
C ALA A 199 0.73 -7.54 9.02
N SER A 200 1.56 -8.46 8.51
CA SER A 200 1.55 -9.88 8.79
C SER A 200 2.97 -10.30 9.18
N THR A 201 3.19 -10.58 10.47
CA THR A 201 4.49 -10.88 11.07
C THR A 201 5.00 -12.28 10.71
N PHE A 202 6.31 -12.53 10.84
CA PHE A 202 6.97 -13.78 10.40
C PHE A 202 6.44 -15.08 11.01
N ASP A 203 5.72 -15.01 12.12
CA ASP A 203 5.13 -16.15 12.82
C ASP A 203 3.82 -16.64 12.17
N ARG A 204 3.32 -15.92 11.16
CA ARG A 204 2.11 -16.28 10.41
C ARG A 204 2.40 -17.14 9.18
N PRO A 205 1.43 -17.95 8.72
CA PRO A 205 1.61 -18.78 7.54
C PRO A 205 1.66 -17.96 6.25
N ALA A 206 2.37 -18.48 5.23
CA ALA A 206 2.53 -17.84 3.93
C ALA A 206 1.20 -17.41 3.26
N LYS A 207 0.13 -18.20 3.44
CA LYS A 207 -1.20 -17.86 2.89
C LYS A 207 -1.77 -16.56 3.49
N GLU A 208 -1.50 -16.26 4.75
CA GLU A 208 -1.95 -15.01 5.38
C GLU A 208 -1.15 -13.81 4.89
N HIS A 209 0.14 -13.96 4.62
CA HIS A 209 0.94 -12.91 3.99
C HIS A 209 0.39 -12.54 2.60
N ILE A 210 0.07 -13.55 1.80
CA ILE A 210 -0.51 -13.37 0.46
C ILE A 210 -1.87 -12.67 0.58
N ALA A 211 -2.76 -13.17 1.45
CA ALA A 211 -4.10 -12.60 1.63
C ALA A 211 -4.05 -11.12 2.08
N LEU A 212 -3.18 -10.77 3.04
CA LEU A 212 -3.00 -9.38 3.47
C LEU A 212 -2.53 -8.49 2.32
N ALA A 213 -1.52 -8.93 1.57
CA ALA A 213 -0.95 -8.15 0.47
C ALA A 213 -1.95 -7.93 -0.66
N GLU A 214 -2.71 -8.96 -1.03
CA GLU A 214 -3.76 -8.87 -2.05
C GLU A 214 -4.89 -7.94 -1.62
N LEU A 215 -5.39 -8.07 -0.38
CA LEU A 215 -6.46 -7.22 0.13
C LEU A 215 -6.03 -5.76 0.28
N ALA A 216 -4.78 -5.50 0.71
CA ALA A 216 -4.23 -4.15 0.81
C ALA A 216 -4.18 -3.45 -0.56
N VAL A 217 -3.79 -4.16 -1.61
CA VAL A 217 -3.76 -3.60 -2.96
C VAL A 217 -5.15 -3.46 -3.57
N GLU A 218 -6.09 -4.38 -3.31
CA GLU A 218 -7.47 -4.16 -3.71
C GLU A 218 -8.07 -2.94 -3.03
N ARG A 219 -7.82 -2.73 -1.74
CA ARG A 219 -8.21 -1.51 -1.02
C ARG A 219 -7.66 -0.25 -1.67
N ALA A 220 -6.38 -0.23 -1.99
CA ALA A 220 -5.77 0.90 -2.69
C ALA A 220 -6.42 1.16 -4.07
N LYS A 221 -6.74 0.12 -4.82
CA LYS A 221 -7.46 0.26 -6.11
C LYS A 221 -8.83 0.88 -5.93
N ARG A 222 -9.59 0.51 -4.90
CA ARG A 222 -10.91 1.11 -4.62
C ARG A 222 -10.81 2.62 -4.36
N LEU A 223 -9.78 3.05 -3.63
CA LEU A 223 -9.53 4.48 -3.38
C LEU A 223 -9.12 5.23 -4.66
N VAL A 224 -8.32 4.61 -5.54
CA VAL A 224 -7.94 5.21 -6.84
C VAL A 224 -9.14 5.34 -7.78
N GLU A 225 -10.04 4.35 -7.79
CA GLU A 225 -11.32 4.43 -8.51
C GLU A 225 -12.19 5.58 -8.01
N ASP A 226 -12.05 5.95 -6.73
CA ASP A 226 -12.70 7.11 -6.13
C ASP A 226 -11.95 8.44 -6.39
N GLY A 227 -10.86 8.43 -7.17
CA GLY A 227 -10.10 9.62 -7.55
C GLY A 227 -8.96 9.99 -6.60
N GLN A 228 -8.64 9.15 -5.61
CA GLN A 228 -7.61 9.45 -4.62
C GLN A 228 -6.21 9.05 -5.09
N ASP A 229 -5.20 9.84 -4.72
CA ASP A 229 -3.80 9.44 -4.84
C ASP A 229 -3.41 8.57 -3.63
N VAL A 230 -3.00 7.33 -3.88
CA VAL A 230 -2.64 6.35 -2.85
C VAL A 230 -1.16 6.03 -2.95
N VAL A 231 -0.50 5.95 -1.79
CA VAL A 231 0.94 5.61 -1.69
C VAL A 231 1.07 4.39 -0.81
N ILE A 232 1.61 3.31 -1.35
CA ILE A 232 1.95 2.10 -0.59
C ILE A 232 3.47 2.04 -0.43
N LEU A 233 3.92 2.04 0.83
CA LEU A 233 5.27 1.63 1.21
C LEU A 233 5.22 0.13 1.55
N PHE A 234 5.83 -0.70 0.70
CA PHE A 234 5.70 -2.16 0.79
C PHE A 234 7.01 -2.80 1.24
N ASP A 235 6.98 -3.54 2.35
CA ASP A 235 8.17 -4.15 2.94
C ASP A 235 7.93 -5.63 3.30
N SER A 236 8.36 -6.61 2.49
CA SER A 236 9.11 -6.48 1.23
C SER A 236 8.52 -7.37 0.13
N LEU A 237 8.74 -6.98 -1.13
CA LEU A 237 8.33 -7.81 -2.27
C LEU A 237 9.08 -9.14 -2.29
N THR A 238 10.36 -9.17 -1.88
CA THR A 238 11.13 -10.41 -1.79
C THR A 238 10.47 -11.41 -0.85
N ARG A 239 10.01 -10.97 0.33
CA ARG A 239 9.29 -11.82 1.28
C ARG A 239 7.93 -12.28 0.75
N LEU A 240 7.22 -11.42 0.02
CA LEU A 240 5.98 -11.82 -0.66
C LEU A 240 6.25 -12.91 -1.74
N CYS A 241 7.31 -12.76 -2.54
CA CYS A 241 7.72 -13.78 -3.51
C CYS A 241 8.02 -15.12 -2.82
N ARG A 242 8.73 -15.10 -1.69
CA ARG A 242 8.98 -16.30 -0.88
C ARG A 242 7.68 -16.93 -0.38
N ALA A 243 6.72 -16.13 0.09
CA ALA A 243 5.41 -16.62 0.54
C ALA A 243 4.65 -17.33 -0.60
N HIS A 244 4.60 -16.73 -1.80
CA HIS A 244 4.00 -17.37 -2.98
C HIS A 244 4.74 -18.64 -3.38
N ASN A 245 6.07 -18.65 -3.34
CA ASN A 245 6.88 -19.82 -3.66
C ASN A 245 6.62 -20.97 -2.68
N ASN A 246 6.53 -20.68 -1.38
CA ASN A 246 6.25 -21.67 -0.35
C ASN A 246 4.81 -22.18 -0.38
N ALA A 247 3.87 -21.38 -0.88
CA ALA A 247 2.47 -21.76 -1.05
C ALA A 247 2.18 -22.50 -2.37
N ALA A 248 3.10 -22.44 -3.34
CA ALA A 248 2.98 -23.14 -4.61
C ALA A 248 3.01 -24.66 -4.37
N THR A 249 2.11 -25.39 -5.04
CA THR A 249 2.07 -26.85 -4.95
C THR A 249 3.15 -27.42 -5.87
N SER A 250 4.02 -28.28 -5.34
CA SER A 250 5.10 -28.93 -6.07
C SER A 250 4.55 -29.67 -7.30
N GLY A 251 4.87 -29.18 -8.50
CA GLY A 251 4.37 -29.75 -9.76
C GLY A 251 4.55 -28.83 -10.98
N GLY A 252 4.89 -27.57 -10.76
CA GLY A 252 5.25 -26.62 -11.82
C GLY A 252 6.70 -26.79 -12.33
N ARG A 253 7.04 -25.99 -13.35
CA ARG A 253 8.43 -25.87 -13.81
C ARG A 253 9.24 -25.07 -12.78
N THR A 254 10.24 -25.70 -12.19
CA THR A 254 11.20 -25.04 -11.30
C THR A 254 12.26 -24.31 -12.11
N LEU A 255 12.42 -23.03 -11.82
CA LEU A 255 13.40 -22.13 -12.42
C LEU A 255 14.69 -22.08 -11.58
N SER A 256 15.66 -21.29 -12.02
CA SER A 256 16.92 -21.10 -11.30
C SER A 256 16.68 -20.70 -9.85
N GLY A 257 17.46 -21.26 -8.93
CA GLY A 257 17.35 -20.97 -7.50
C GLY A 257 16.19 -21.66 -6.77
N GLY A 258 15.47 -22.61 -7.40
CA GLY A 258 14.38 -23.34 -6.75
C GLY A 258 13.05 -22.57 -6.75
N VAL A 259 12.90 -21.64 -7.69
CA VAL A 259 11.72 -20.79 -7.81
C VAL A 259 10.67 -21.45 -8.69
N ASP A 260 9.45 -21.60 -8.18
CA ASP A 260 8.31 -22.03 -9.00
C ASP A 260 7.89 -20.90 -9.96
N ALA A 261 7.69 -21.22 -11.23
CA ALA A 261 7.32 -20.23 -12.25
C ALA A 261 6.02 -19.46 -11.92
N ALA A 262 5.07 -20.08 -11.22
CA ALA A 262 3.81 -19.45 -10.81
C ALA A 262 3.98 -18.50 -9.60
N ALA A 263 5.06 -18.66 -8.82
CA ALA A 263 5.28 -17.88 -7.60
C ALA A 263 5.42 -16.37 -7.86
N LEU A 264 5.86 -15.99 -9.06
CA LEU A 264 6.05 -14.59 -9.44
C LEU A 264 4.79 -13.91 -9.97
N LEU A 265 3.75 -14.65 -10.34
CA LEU A 265 2.56 -14.08 -10.99
C LEU A 265 1.83 -13.10 -10.06
N GLY A 266 1.60 -13.49 -8.81
CA GLY A 266 0.96 -12.66 -7.78
C GLY A 266 1.76 -11.38 -7.49
N PRO A 267 3.04 -11.49 -7.07
CA PRO A 267 3.89 -10.33 -6.78
C PRO A 267 4.03 -9.36 -7.97
N LYS A 268 4.19 -9.88 -9.20
CA LYS A 268 4.24 -9.03 -10.41
C LYS A 268 2.93 -8.32 -10.67
N LYS A 269 1.79 -8.98 -10.51
CA LYS A 269 0.46 -8.37 -10.66
C LYS A 269 0.23 -7.28 -9.62
N LEU A 270 0.67 -7.51 -8.37
CA LEU A 270 0.59 -6.56 -7.28
C LEU A 270 1.45 -5.32 -7.59
N PHE A 271 2.73 -5.52 -7.87
CA PHE A 271 3.65 -4.42 -8.13
C PHE A 271 3.29 -3.65 -9.43
N GLY A 272 2.83 -4.36 -10.45
CA GLY A 272 2.31 -3.80 -11.70
C GLY A 272 0.96 -3.09 -11.58
N ALA A 273 0.30 -3.14 -10.42
CA ALA A 273 -0.91 -2.36 -10.19
C ALA A 273 -0.60 -0.85 -10.16
N ALA A 274 0.56 -0.45 -9.64
CA ALA A 274 0.93 0.96 -9.53
C ALA A 274 1.01 1.66 -10.89
N ARG A 275 0.28 2.78 -11.00
CA ARG A 275 0.09 3.56 -12.22
C ARG A 275 -0.54 4.92 -11.87
N SER A 276 -0.33 5.93 -12.71
CA SER A 276 -1.24 7.07 -12.78
C SER A 276 -2.45 6.66 -13.61
N ALA A 277 -3.66 7.01 -13.18
CA ALA A 277 -4.86 6.86 -14.01
C ALA A 277 -5.26 8.24 -14.57
N GLU A 278 -5.72 8.28 -15.83
CA GLU A 278 -6.21 9.52 -16.44
C GLU A 278 -7.55 9.97 -15.83
N GLU A 279 -8.48 9.02 -15.65
CA GLU A 279 -9.85 9.26 -15.18
C GLU A 279 -10.01 9.07 -13.67
N GLY A 280 -8.95 8.67 -12.99
CA GLY A 280 -8.94 8.36 -11.55
C GLY A 280 -7.83 9.07 -10.81
N GLY A 281 -7.48 8.53 -9.65
CA GLY A 281 -6.32 8.98 -8.90
C GLY A 281 -5.02 8.35 -9.39
N SER A 282 -4.13 8.03 -8.46
CA SER A 282 -2.90 7.33 -8.78
C SER A 282 -2.55 6.31 -7.70
N LEU A 283 -1.97 5.19 -8.10
CA LEU A 283 -1.42 4.20 -7.18
C LEU A 283 0.10 4.23 -7.29
N THR A 284 0.76 4.80 -6.28
CA THR A 284 2.21 4.73 -6.10
C THR A 284 2.56 3.54 -5.22
N ILE A 285 3.49 2.68 -5.64
CA ILE A 285 4.06 1.61 -4.82
C ILE A 285 5.57 1.80 -4.79
N LEU A 286 6.11 2.05 -3.58
CA LEU A 286 7.54 2.01 -3.30
C LEU A 286 7.83 0.77 -2.46
N ALA A 287 8.41 -0.23 -3.09
CA ALA A 287 8.57 -1.55 -2.49
C ALA A 287 10.03 -1.89 -2.27
N THR A 288 10.35 -2.49 -1.13
CA THR A 288 11.70 -2.98 -0.87
C THR A 288 11.93 -4.33 -1.54
N ALA A 289 13.13 -4.50 -2.09
CA ALA A 289 13.63 -5.77 -2.61
C ALA A 289 14.99 -6.05 -1.95
N LEU A 290 15.09 -7.21 -1.31
CA LEU A 290 16.33 -7.67 -0.69
C LEU A 290 17.26 -8.23 -1.75
N VAL A 291 18.53 -7.82 -1.68
CA VAL A 291 19.63 -8.32 -2.52
C VAL A 291 20.83 -8.68 -1.64
N GLU A 292 21.81 -9.38 -2.20
CA GLU A 292 23.03 -9.79 -1.48
C GLU A 292 22.72 -10.57 -0.19
N THR A 293 21.67 -11.38 -0.22
CA THR A 293 21.23 -12.24 0.90
C THR A 293 21.94 -13.59 0.91
N GLY A 294 22.65 -13.92 -0.18
CA GLY A 294 23.24 -15.24 -0.42
C GLY A 294 22.25 -16.25 -1.01
N SER A 295 20.98 -15.86 -1.23
CA SER A 295 19.95 -16.71 -1.83
C SER A 295 19.84 -16.47 -3.33
N ARG A 296 20.11 -17.49 -4.15
CA ARG A 296 19.88 -17.44 -5.60
C ARG A 296 18.41 -17.19 -5.97
N ALA A 297 17.48 -17.63 -5.13
CA ALA A 297 16.06 -17.36 -5.34
C ALA A 297 15.75 -15.86 -5.22
N ASP A 298 16.35 -15.18 -4.25
CA ASP A 298 16.14 -13.74 -4.05
C ASP A 298 16.71 -12.93 -5.21
N ASP A 299 17.91 -13.31 -5.70
CA ASP A 299 18.52 -12.69 -6.88
C ASP A 299 17.61 -12.85 -8.11
N TYR A 300 17.03 -14.05 -8.28
CA TYR A 300 16.07 -14.31 -9.35
C TYR A 300 14.79 -13.47 -9.20
N PHE A 301 14.21 -13.40 -8.00
CA PHE A 301 13.04 -12.55 -7.73
C PHE A 301 13.33 -11.08 -8.05
N PHE A 302 14.51 -10.59 -7.67
CA PHE A 302 14.91 -9.22 -7.91
C PHE A 302 14.97 -8.89 -9.41
N GLU A 303 15.65 -9.70 -10.21
CA GLU A 303 15.77 -9.45 -11.67
C GLU A 303 14.40 -9.46 -12.36
N GLU A 304 13.50 -10.36 -11.95
CA GLU A 304 12.15 -10.45 -12.49
C GLU A 304 11.28 -9.25 -12.11
N LEU A 305 11.39 -8.74 -10.88
CA LEU A 305 10.65 -7.55 -10.40
C LEU A 305 11.22 -6.26 -10.99
N LYS A 306 12.54 -6.17 -11.19
CA LYS A 306 13.23 -5.03 -11.80
C LYS A 306 12.68 -4.72 -13.20
N SER A 307 12.33 -5.75 -13.97
CA SER A 307 11.72 -5.59 -15.29
C SER A 307 10.34 -4.89 -15.25
N THR A 308 9.64 -4.95 -14.10
CA THR A 308 8.29 -4.41 -13.89
C THR A 308 8.31 -2.95 -13.40
N GLY A 309 9.36 -2.58 -12.66
CA GLY A 309 9.55 -1.25 -12.05
C GLY A 309 9.96 -0.18 -13.06
N ASN A 310 9.75 1.08 -12.67
CA ASN A 310 10.18 2.26 -13.43
C ASN A 310 11.01 3.26 -12.60
N MET A 311 11.31 2.93 -11.34
CA MET A 311 12.26 3.63 -10.48
C MET A 311 13.05 2.62 -9.65
N GLU A 312 14.35 2.86 -9.49
CA GLU A 312 15.24 2.08 -8.63
C GLU A 312 15.97 3.03 -7.68
N LEU A 313 15.89 2.77 -6.38
CA LEU A 313 16.70 3.39 -5.35
C LEU A 313 17.54 2.31 -4.68
N ARG A 314 18.85 2.31 -4.97
CA ARG A 314 19.77 1.28 -4.48
C ARG A 314 20.47 1.75 -3.22
N LEU A 315 20.52 0.89 -2.21
CA LEU A 315 21.31 1.10 -1.01
C LEU A 315 22.63 0.33 -1.08
N ASP A 316 23.66 0.91 -0.47
CA ASP A 316 25.03 0.42 -0.54
C ASP A 316 25.51 -0.05 0.84
N ARG A 317 25.96 -1.30 0.91
CA ARG A 317 26.46 -1.91 2.15
C ARG A 317 27.79 -1.31 2.61
N ALA A 318 28.67 -0.90 1.71
CA ALA A 318 29.95 -0.29 2.04
C ALA A 318 29.76 1.12 2.63
N LEU A 319 28.81 1.91 2.10
CA LEU A 319 28.43 3.19 2.70
C LEU A 319 27.85 3.00 4.11
N ALA A 320 26.92 2.06 4.27
CA ALA A 320 26.33 1.73 5.57
C ALA A 320 27.38 1.25 6.59
N GLY A 321 28.35 0.43 6.16
CA GLY A 321 29.45 -0.05 7.01
C GLY A 321 30.33 1.07 7.58
N LYS A 322 30.46 2.19 6.85
CA LYS A 322 31.15 3.40 7.32
C LYS A 322 30.23 4.39 8.04
N ARG A 323 28.97 4.01 8.32
CA ARG A 323 27.94 4.84 8.96
C ARG A 323 27.57 6.10 8.17
N LEU A 324 27.69 6.04 6.84
CA LEU A 324 27.30 7.13 5.96
C LEU A 324 25.84 6.95 5.55
N TYR A 325 24.96 7.78 6.11
CA TYR A 325 23.53 7.74 5.84
C TYR A 325 23.01 9.07 5.26
N PRO A 326 22.03 9.02 4.34
CA PRO A 326 21.46 7.81 3.70
C PRO A 326 22.48 7.07 2.82
N ALA A 327 22.51 5.74 2.93
CA ALA A 327 23.47 4.89 2.23
C ALA A 327 23.03 4.62 0.79
N VAL A 328 22.73 5.66 0.01
CA VAL A 328 22.20 5.55 -1.36
C VAL A 328 23.34 5.43 -2.36
N HIS A 329 23.31 4.40 -3.18
CA HIS A 329 24.19 4.26 -4.34
C HIS A 329 23.71 5.18 -5.46
N ILE A 330 24.38 6.33 -5.60
CA ILE A 330 23.94 7.42 -6.48
C ILE A 330 23.86 6.99 -7.95
N THR A 331 24.88 6.32 -8.47
CA THR A 331 24.99 6.00 -9.89
C THR A 331 24.10 4.83 -10.31
N GLY A 332 23.79 3.92 -9.38
CA GLY A 332 22.88 2.80 -9.61
C GLY A 332 21.41 3.11 -9.35
N SER A 333 21.08 4.33 -8.91
CA SER A 333 19.71 4.77 -8.64
C SER A 333 19.21 5.70 -9.74
N GLY A 334 17.90 5.71 -9.99
CA GLY A 334 17.30 6.55 -11.02
C GLY A 334 15.82 6.27 -11.26
N THR A 335 15.20 7.17 -12.04
CA THR A 335 13.80 7.06 -12.45
C THR A 335 13.68 7.16 -13.96
N ARG A 336 12.91 6.26 -14.57
CA ARG A 336 12.62 6.30 -16.01
C ARG A 336 11.68 7.48 -16.31
N ARG A 337 11.89 8.15 -17.44
CA ARG A 337 11.08 9.29 -17.89
C ARG A 337 11.04 10.45 -16.87
N GLU A 338 12.14 10.68 -16.15
CA GLU A 338 12.22 11.75 -15.13
C GLU A 338 12.01 13.16 -15.71
N GLU A 339 12.17 13.35 -17.02
CA GLU A 339 11.83 14.59 -17.71
C GLU A 339 10.34 14.94 -17.67
N LEU A 340 9.46 13.99 -17.33
CA LEU A 340 8.05 14.24 -17.06
C LEU A 340 7.79 14.75 -15.64
N LEU A 341 8.77 14.60 -14.73
CA LEU A 341 8.64 14.94 -13.31
C LEU A 341 9.39 16.21 -12.93
N LEU A 342 10.47 16.52 -13.64
CA LEU A 342 11.36 17.62 -13.33
C LEU A 342 11.20 18.75 -14.37
N PRO A 343 11.06 20.02 -13.94
CA PRO A 343 11.18 21.16 -14.84
C PRO A 343 12.51 21.17 -15.59
N HIS A 344 12.52 21.70 -16.81
CA HIS A 344 13.69 21.63 -17.70
C HIS A 344 15.00 22.17 -17.08
N ALA A 345 14.93 23.29 -16.36
CA ALA A 345 16.09 23.88 -15.69
C ALA A 345 16.63 22.98 -14.56
N GLU A 346 15.74 22.41 -13.75
CA GLU A 346 16.11 21.48 -12.67
C GLU A 346 16.69 20.19 -13.23
N LEU A 347 16.06 19.62 -14.26
CA LEU A 347 16.55 18.42 -14.94
C LEU A 347 17.96 18.61 -15.49
N THR A 348 18.25 19.77 -16.09
CA THR A 348 19.59 20.10 -16.61
C THR A 348 20.61 20.16 -15.48
N ALA A 349 20.27 20.81 -14.36
CA ALA A 349 21.14 20.89 -13.19
C ALA A 349 21.41 19.51 -12.57
N VAL A 350 20.36 18.69 -12.37
CA VAL A 350 20.46 17.33 -11.83
C VAL A 350 21.30 16.44 -12.74
N ARG A 351 21.14 16.53 -14.06
CA ARG A 351 21.97 15.77 -15.00
C ARG A 351 23.44 16.17 -14.94
N ARG A 352 23.75 17.46 -14.83
CA ARG A 352 25.13 17.95 -14.63
C ARG A 352 25.72 17.40 -13.33
N LEU A 353 24.98 17.50 -12.23
CA LEU A 353 25.36 16.92 -10.94
C LEU A 353 25.68 15.43 -11.06
N ARG A 354 24.78 14.63 -11.66
CA ARG A 354 24.99 13.18 -11.82
C ARG A 354 26.20 12.85 -12.69
N ARG A 355 26.51 13.64 -13.72
CA ARG A 355 27.74 13.47 -14.53
C ARG A 355 28.98 13.69 -13.68
N ALA A 356 29.02 14.76 -12.89
CA ALA A 356 30.14 15.06 -11.99
C ALA A 356 30.34 13.97 -10.93
N LEU A 357 29.27 13.35 -10.43
CA LEU A 357 29.33 12.28 -9.44
C LEU A 357 29.75 10.91 -10.03
N ARG A 358 29.75 10.74 -11.35
CA ARG A 358 30.22 9.52 -12.03
C ARG A 358 31.73 9.48 -12.19
N THR A 359 32.40 10.64 -12.17
CA THR A 359 33.85 10.73 -12.27
C THR A 359 34.47 10.64 -10.88
N GLY A 360 35.42 9.71 -10.68
CA GLY A 360 36.11 9.52 -9.40
C GLY A 360 35.58 8.34 -8.56
N ASP A 361 36.01 8.27 -7.31
CA ASP A 361 35.56 7.25 -6.36
C ASP A 361 34.12 7.56 -5.89
N GLY A 362 33.19 6.65 -6.18
CA GLY A 362 31.77 6.79 -5.86
C GLY A 362 31.50 7.01 -4.37
N GLN A 363 32.37 6.49 -3.50
CA GLN A 363 32.25 6.69 -2.06
C GLN A 363 32.58 8.12 -1.63
N THR A 364 33.75 8.63 -2.03
CA THR A 364 34.16 10.01 -1.77
C THR A 364 33.17 11.02 -2.35
N ASN A 365 32.63 10.72 -3.54
CA ASN A 365 31.60 11.54 -4.17
C ASN A 365 30.31 11.60 -3.35
N THR A 366 29.90 10.48 -2.73
CA THR A 366 28.71 10.44 -1.88
C THR A 366 28.91 11.22 -0.59
N GLU A 367 30.07 11.07 0.07
CA GLU A 367 30.44 11.85 1.25
C GLU A 367 30.42 13.36 0.95
N SER A 368 31.08 13.77 -0.15
CA SER A 368 31.12 15.17 -0.58
C SER A 368 29.73 15.73 -0.90
N LEU A 369 28.87 14.94 -1.56
CA LEU A 369 27.49 15.32 -1.82
C LEU A 369 26.73 15.55 -0.51
N LEU A 370 26.82 14.62 0.44
CA LEU A 370 26.14 14.71 1.73
C LEU A 370 26.59 15.96 2.50
N ASP A 371 27.88 16.27 2.50
CA ASP A 371 28.41 17.47 3.15
C ASP A 371 27.91 18.76 2.52
N LYS A 372 27.84 18.84 1.18
CA LYS A 372 27.28 20.00 0.48
C LYS A 372 25.78 20.14 0.73
N LEU A 373 25.04 19.04 0.78
CA LEU A 373 23.61 19.07 1.12
C LEU A 373 23.40 19.57 2.56
N ARG A 374 24.21 19.14 3.54
CA ARG A 374 24.14 19.64 4.93
C ARG A 374 24.35 21.15 5.05
N ARG A 375 25.17 21.72 4.16
CA ARG A 375 25.49 23.17 4.13
C ARG A 375 24.44 24.02 3.41
N THR A 376 23.40 23.41 2.86
CA THR A 376 22.37 24.10 2.09
C THR A 376 20.99 23.80 2.69
N PRO A 377 20.09 24.81 2.75
CA PRO A 377 18.78 24.63 3.37
C PRO A 377 17.86 23.73 2.52
N ASP A 378 18.03 23.77 1.19
CA ASP A 378 17.19 23.02 0.25
C ASP A 378 17.94 22.64 -1.04
N ASN A 379 17.33 21.76 -1.83
CA ASN A 379 17.86 21.28 -3.10
C ASN A 379 17.95 22.38 -4.16
N ALA A 380 17.05 23.36 -4.12
CA ALA A 380 17.08 24.48 -5.08
C ALA A 380 18.35 25.32 -4.88
N THR A 381 18.68 25.64 -3.64
CA THR A 381 19.90 26.38 -3.26
C THR A 381 21.15 25.58 -3.57
N PHE A 382 21.12 24.28 -3.26
CA PHE A 382 22.20 23.37 -3.62
C PHE A 382 22.47 23.33 -5.14
N LEU A 383 21.43 23.14 -5.96
CA LEU A 383 21.59 23.05 -7.41
C LEU A 383 22.12 24.37 -8.01
N ARG A 384 21.69 25.53 -7.49
CA ARG A 384 22.26 26.84 -7.89
C ARG A 384 23.76 26.93 -7.61
N GLN A 385 24.20 26.50 -6.41
CA GLN A 385 25.63 26.53 -6.07
C GLN A 385 26.47 25.63 -6.99
N VAL A 386 25.98 24.43 -7.30
CA VAL A 386 26.67 23.49 -8.22
C VAL A 386 26.77 24.07 -9.63
N GLN A 387 25.76 24.78 -10.09
CA GLN A 387 25.78 25.43 -11.41
C GLN A 387 26.87 26.52 -11.52
N HIS A 388 27.16 27.25 -10.44
CA HIS A 388 28.21 28.28 -10.44
C HIS A 388 29.64 27.72 -10.32
N THR A 389 29.82 26.48 -9.87
CA THR A 389 31.16 25.88 -9.65
C THR A 389 31.63 24.97 -10.77
N ALA A 390 30.75 24.54 -11.69
CA ALA A 390 31.13 23.69 -12.81
C ALA A 390 31.46 24.55 -14.05
N PRO A 391 32.65 24.40 -14.68
CA PRO A 391 32.94 25.08 -15.92
C PRO A 391 31.92 24.69 -16.99
N ASP A 392 31.47 25.65 -17.79
CA ASP A 392 30.56 25.42 -18.93
C ASP A 392 31.27 24.53 -19.96
N GLY A 393 30.99 23.22 -19.89
CA GLY A 393 31.41 22.21 -20.84
C GLY A 393 30.26 21.78 -21.74
#